data_AF-A0A660UKR9-F1
#
_entry.id   AF-A0A660UKR9-F1
#
_cell.length_a   1.000
_cell.length_b   1.000
_cell.length_c   1.000
_cell.angle_alpha   90.00
_cell.angle_beta   90.00
_cell.angle_gamma   90.00
#
_symmetry.space_group_name_H-M   'P 1'
#
loop_
_entity.id
_entity.type
_entity.pdbx_description
1 polymer ?
#
loop_
_entity_poly.entity_id
_entity_poly.type
_entity_poly.pdbx_seq_one_letter_code
_entity_poly.pdbx_strand_id
1 'polypeptide(L)'
;FILPPFSILDARQGYWQERKNDWLSLGIKSELGGRDQMKVTGALSGSVPQYYTYKEQAEKRVGRKLSCKEFEEKHLKRYLPTNSNIAFTETGGLLSIFDPVLCEIAYRWFCPANAIVLDPFAGGSVRGIVASSLGYDYVGIELRKEQVEENRRQAEEILDEKKAEWATGDSLEMDSLVSGEFDFIFSCPPYADLEVYSDDPKDLSNMDYSKFKSVYQEIIRKSVEKLKNNRFACFVVGDVRDKTGVYRNFVGHTIQAFIDAGMSLYNEAVLITPLGSVPMRVGRQFQAGRKLGKAHQNVLVFYKGDPKAIKQEFGSVEIREDDD
;
A
#
# COMPACT_ATOMS: atom_id res chain seq x y z
N PHE A 1 -1.30 16.44 -11.28
CA PHE A 1 -1.29 17.01 -9.91
C PHE A 1 0.13 16.98 -9.41
N ILE A 2 0.59 18.06 -8.79
CA ILE A 2 2.00 18.24 -8.46
C ILE A 2 2.09 18.93 -7.10
N LEU A 3 2.89 18.35 -6.22
CA LEU A 3 3.22 18.88 -4.91
C LEU A 3 4.71 19.19 -4.84
N PRO A 4 5.13 20.19 -4.06
CA PRO A 4 6.52 20.33 -3.70
C PRO A 4 7.04 19.04 -3.03
N PRO A 5 8.28 18.60 -3.34
CA PRO A 5 8.84 17.34 -2.85
C PRO A 5 9.31 17.44 -1.38
N PHE A 6 8.36 17.61 -0.46
CA PHE A 6 8.63 17.59 0.97
C PHE A 6 8.73 16.16 1.53
N SER A 7 9.47 16.02 2.62
CA SER A 7 9.60 14.76 3.36
C SER A 7 8.43 14.48 4.30
N ILE A 8 7.43 15.36 4.37
CA ILE A 8 6.17 15.11 5.07
C ILE A 8 5.05 15.21 4.04
N LEU A 9 4.35 14.10 3.83
CA LEU A 9 3.22 13.99 2.92
C LEU A 9 1.96 13.82 3.77
N ASP A 10 1.15 14.87 3.87
CA ASP A 10 -0.07 14.80 4.68
C ASP A 10 -1.28 14.43 3.81
N ALA A 11 -1.61 13.14 3.80
CA ALA A 11 -2.74 12.64 3.02
C ALA A 11 -4.10 13.14 3.55
N ARG A 12 -4.16 13.84 4.69
CA ARG A 12 -5.41 14.38 5.24
C ARG A 12 -5.79 15.74 4.66
N GLN A 13 -4.87 16.39 3.95
CA GLN A 13 -5.09 17.74 3.42
C GLN A 13 -6.13 17.76 2.30
N GLY A 14 -6.83 18.89 2.17
CA GLY A 14 -7.94 19.04 1.21
C GLY A 14 -7.52 18.74 -0.23
N TYR A 15 -6.40 19.30 -0.67
CA TYR A 15 -5.86 19.09 -2.02
C TYR A 15 -5.54 17.61 -2.29
N TRP A 16 -5.12 16.85 -1.28
CA TRP A 16 -4.80 15.42 -1.42
C TRP A 16 -6.09 14.63 -1.54
N GLN A 17 -7.08 14.92 -0.69
CA GLN A 17 -8.38 14.26 -0.73
C GLN A 17 -9.13 14.54 -2.03
N GLU A 18 -9.08 15.77 -2.54
CA GLU A 18 -9.65 16.13 -3.85
C GLU A 18 -9.00 15.30 -4.95
N ARG A 19 -7.66 15.28 -5.04
CA ARG A 19 -6.97 14.50 -6.06
C ARG A 19 -7.22 12.99 -5.92
N LYS A 20 -7.34 12.50 -4.70
CA LYS A 20 -7.69 11.11 -4.44
C LYS A 20 -9.08 10.78 -4.99
N ASN A 21 -10.04 11.69 -4.83
CA ASN A 21 -11.38 11.53 -5.40
C ASN A 21 -11.34 11.53 -6.93
N ASP A 22 -10.52 12.36 -7.58
CA ASP A 22 -10.33 12.32 -9.04
C ASP A 22 -9.92 10.92 -9.51
N TRP A 23 -8.91 10.34 -8.85
CA TRP A 23 -8.42 9.00 -9.20
C TRP A 23 -9.48 7.93 -9.00
N LEU A 24 -10.23 8.00 -7.91
CA LEU A 24 -11.30 7.05 -7.63
C LEU A 24 -12.52 7.22 -8.56
N SER A 25 -12.74 8.43 -9.08
CA SER A 25 -13.81 8.73 -10.04
C SER A 25 -13.64 7.99 -11.37
N LEU A 26 -12.42 7.53 -11.66
CA LEU A 26 -12.13 6.65 -12.80
C LEU A 26 -12.72 5.24 -12.63
N GLY A 27 -13.23 4.89 -11.45
CA GLY A 27 -13.86 3.59 -11.20
C GLY A 27 -12.93 2.52 -10.62
N ILE A 28 -11.79 2.91 -10.04
CA ILE A 28 -10.87 1.99 -9.36
C ILE A 28 -11.57 1.35 -8.15
N LYS A 29 -11.63 0.01 -8.11
CA LYS A 29 -12.29 -0.76 -7.05
C LYS A 29 -11.28 -1.64 -6.32
N SER A 30 -10.55 -1.04 -5.39
CA SER A 30 -9.39 -1.65 -4.74
C SER A 30 -9.72 -2.77 -3.73
N GLU A 31 -10.99 -2.91 -3.40
CA GLU A 31 -11.55 -3.90 -2.49
C GLU A 31 -11.95 -5.22 -3.17
N LEU A 32 -12.03 -5.25 -4.50
CA LEU A 32 -12.41 -6.44 -5.26
C LEU A 32 -11.21 -7.39 -5.48
N GLY A 33 -11.51 -8.63 -5.91
CA GLY A 33 -10.50 -9.66 -6.18
C GLY A 33 -10.27 -10.59 -4.98
N GLY A 34 -11.34 -10.93 -4.25
CA GLY A 34 -11.27 -11.81 -3.08
C GLY A 34 -10.48 -11.22 -1.90
N ARG A 35 -10.37 -9.88 -1.83
CA ARG A 35 -9.67 -9.21 -0.72
C ARG A 35 -10.47 -9.26 0.58
N ASP A 36 -11.80 -9.26 0.47
CA ASP A 36 -12.70 -9.52 1.59
C ASP A 36 -12.40 -10.83 2.35
N GLN A 37 -11.90 -11.85 1.66
CA GLN A 37 -11.52 -13.14 2.25
C GLN A 37 -10.15 -13.13 2.97
N MET A 38 -9.38 -12.04 2.89
CA MET A 38 -8.10 -11.92 3.61
C MET A 38 -8.31 -11.92 5.13
N LYS A 39 -7.35 -12.47 5.87
CA LYS A 39 -7.37 -12.43 7.34
C LYS A 39 -6.50 -11.28 7.81
N VAL A 40 -7.12 -10.18 8.22
CA VAL A 40 -6.42 -8.99 8.73
C VAL A 40 -6.56 -8.91 10.24
N THR A 41 -5.47 -8.65 10.94
CA THR A 41 -5.49 -8.53 12.41
C THR A 41 -6.23 -7.26 12.84
N GLY A 42 -7.46 -7.39 13.32
CA GLY A 42 -8.24 -6.27 13.85
C GLY A 42 -9.72 -6.62 13.99
N ALA A 43 -10.42 -5.98 14.92
CA ALA A 43 -11.88 -6.10 15.06
C ALA A 43 -12.57 -4.88 14.45
N LEU A 44 -13.81 -5.01 13.96
CA LEU A 44 -14.60 -3.89 13.45
C LEU A 44 -14.77 -2.78 14.50
N SER A 45 -14.98 -3.15 15.76
CA SER A 45 -14.98 -2.21 16.90
C SER A 45 -13.69 -1.40 17.05
N GLY A 46 -12.60 -1.97 16.55
CA GLY A 46 -11.29 -1.36 16.48
C GLY A 46 -11.01 -0.60 15.20
N SER A 47 -11.79 -0.79 14.14
CA SER A 47 -11.44 -0.40 12.77
C SER A 47 -12.39 0.67 12.21
N VAL A 48 -13.66 0.61 12.58
CA VAL A 48 -14.71 1.53 12.14
C VAL A 48 -14.63 2.84 12.94
N PRO A 49 -14.50 4.01 12.31
CA PRO A 49 -14.63 5.30 12.98
C PRO A 49 -16.01 5.42 13.66
N GLN A 50 -16.06 5.92 14.89
CA GLN A 50 -17.33 6.08 15.65
C GLN A 50 -18.13 4.79 15.86
N TYR A 51 -17.51 3.61 15.79
CA TYR A 51 -18.19 2.32 15.93
C TYR A 51 -19.18 2.26 17.11
N TYR A 52 -18.72 2.65 18.31
CA TYR A 52 -19.55 2.58 19.51
C TYR A 52 -20.72 3.59 19.46
N THR A 53 -20.51 4.76 18.87
CA THR A 53 -21.56 5.74 18.62
C THR A 53 -22.63 5.17 17.68
N TYR A 54 -22.23 4.53 16.59
CA TYR A 54 -23.16 3.89 15.66
C TYR A 54 -23.91 2.72 16.30
N LYS A 55 -23.22 1.92 17.12
CA LYS A 55 -23.84 0.84 17.89
C LYS A 55 -24.88 1.38 18.86
N GLU A 56 -24.58 2.44 19.60
CA GLU A 56 -25.54 3.09 20.49
C GLU A 56 -26.76 3.65 19.74
N GLN A 57 -26.56 4.25 18.57
CA GLN A 57 -27.66 4.72 17.71
C GLN A 57 -28.52 3.54 17.22
N ALA A 58 -27.89 2.42 16.84
CA ALA A 58 -28.60 1.20 16.46
C ALA A 58 -29.38 0.61 17.64
N GLU A 59 -28.79 0.53 18.83
CA GLU A 59 -29.46 0.06 20.05
C GLU A 59 -30.69 0.90 20.39
N LYS A 60 -30.58 2.24 20.30
CA LYS A 60 -31.73 3.15 20.48
C LYS A 60 -32.83 2.89 19.47
N ARG A 61 -32.48 2.64 18.20
CA ARG A 61 -33.44 2.35 17.13
C ARG A 61 -34.12 0.99 17.30
N VAL A 62 -33.39 -0.04 17.73
CA VAL A 62 -33.92 -1.39 17.94
C VAL A 62 -34.63 -1.52 19.30
N GLY A 63 -34.43 -0.57 20.23
CA GLY A 63 -35.06 -0.56 21.54
C GLY A 63 -34.45 -1.54 22.54
N ARG A 64 -33.28 -2.12 22.24
CA ARG A 64 -32.55 -3.03 23.13
C ARG A 64 -31.05 -2.97 22.88
N LYS A 65 -30.28 -3.51 23.84
CA LYS A 65 -28.85 -3.74 23.65
C LYS A 65 -28.60 -4.77 22.54
N LEU A 66 -27.57 -4.49 21.75
CA LEU A 66 -27.10 -5.35 20.67
C LEU A 66 -25.75 -5.94 21.08
N SER A 67 -25.47 -7.19 20.69
CA SER A 67 -24.09 -7.69 20.71
C SER A 67 -23.27 -6.99 19.63
N CYS A 68 -21.93 -7.00 19.72
CA CYS A 68 -21.08 -6.47 18.66
C CYS A 68 -21.35 -7.19 17.33
N LYS A 69 -21.40 -8.53 17.37
CA LYS A 69 -21.69 -9.37 16.21
C LYS A 69 -23.03 -9.02 15.54
N GLU A 70 -24.08 -8.87 16.34
CA GLU A 70 -25.40 -8.52 15.80
C GLU A 70 -25.43 -7.12 15.18
N PHE A 71 -24.76 -6.15 15.81
CA PHE A 71 -24.62 -4.81 15.25
C PHE A 71 -23.87 -4.82 13.91
N GLU A 72 -22.74 -5.53 13.85
CA GLU A 72 -21.89 -5.65 12.67
C GLU A 72 -22.64 -6.26 11.49
N GLU A 73 -23.31 -7.40 11.71
CA GLU A 73 -24.00 -8.14 10.64
C GLU A 73 -25.26 -7.44 10.14
N LYS A 74 -26.04 -6.79 11.01
CA LYS A 74 -27.41 -6.36 10.67
C LYS A 74 -27.59 -4.84 10.58
N HIS A 75 -26.67 -4.05 11.15
CA HIS A 75 -26.90 -2.62 11.35
C HIS A 75 -25.76 -1.73 10.87
N LEU A 76 -24.51 -2.18 10.97
CA LEU A 76 -23.31 -1.38 10.70
C LEU A 76 -23.33 -0.74 9.30
N LYS A 77 -23.73 -1.49 8.27
CA LYS A 77 -23.78 -1.02 6.88
C LYS A 77 -24.58 0.26 6.68
N ARG A 78 -25.58 0.53 7.51
CA ARG A 78 -26.40 1.76 7.44
C ARG A 78 -25.65 3.03 7.89
N TYR A 79 -24.63 2.88 8.72
CA TYR A 79 -23.90 4.00 9.32
C TYR A 79 -22.56 4.29 8.61
N LEU A 80 -22.11 3.37 7.76
CA LEU A 80 -20.95 3.60 6.91
C LEU A 80 -21.32 4.59 5.80
N PRO A 81 -20.46 5.57 5.49
CA PRO A 81 -20.72 6.49 4.39
C PRO A 81 -20.89 5.74 3.07
N THR A 82 -21.90 6.11 2.27
CA THR A 82 -22.16 5.49 0.96
C THR A 82 -20.99 5.61 -0.02
N ASN A 83 -20.08 6.58 0.22
CA ASN A 83 -18.86 6.85 -0.53
C ASN A 83 -17.58 6.62 0.31
N SER A 84 -17.64 5.85 1.41
CA SER A 84 -16.41 5.54 2.16
C SER A 84 -15.64 4.42 1.48
N ASN A 85 -14.37 4.66 1.14
CA ASN A 85 -13.40 3.64 0.70
C ASN A 85 -12.98 2.68 1.83
N ILE A 86 -13.84 2.50 2.82
CA ILE A 86 -13.59 1.64 3.96
C ILE A 86 -14.12 0.27 3.58
N ALA A 87 -13.24 -0.56 3.05
CA ALA A 87 -13.52 -1.96 2.82
C ALA A 87 -13.01 -2.79 4.01
N PHE A 88 -13.75 -3.85 4.34
CA PHE A 88 -13.44 -4.71 5.46
C PHE A 88 -13.24 -6.14 4.99
N THR A 89 -12.39 -6.87 5.70
CA THR A 89 -12.33 -8.32 5.59
C THR A 89 -13.48 -8.98 6.33
N GLU A 90 -13.76 -10.24 6.02
CA GLU A 90 -14.69 -11.09 6.79
C GLU A 90 -14.30 -11.19 8.27
N THR A 91 -13.01 -11.02 8.57
CA THR A 91 -12.46 -11.01 9.94
C THR A 91 -12.63 -9.66 10.65
N GLY A 92 -13.13 -8.63 9.96
CA GLY A 92 -13.42 -7.31 10.53
C GLY A 92 -12.23 -6.33 10.55
N GLY A 93 -11.12 -6.69 9.90
CA GLY A 93 -9.99 -5.80 9.67
C GLY A 93 -10.26 -4.83 8.52
N LEU A 94 -9.61 -3.66 8.53
CA LEU A 94 -9.64 -2.74 7.39
C LEU A 94 -8.78 -3.31 6.27
N LEU A 95 -9.30 -3.28 5.04
CA LEU A 95 -8.50 -3.57 3.87
C LEU A 95 -7.52 -2.43 3.59
N SER A 96 -6.24 -2.79 3.47
CA SER A 96 -5.20 -1.87 3.06
C SER A 96 -5.31 -1.58 1.56
N ILE A 97 -5.75 -0.36 1.24
CA ILE A 97 -5.86 0.15 -0.13
C ILE A 97 -4.72 1.16 -0.33
N PHE A 98 -3.92 0.94 -1.38
CA PHE A 98 -2.81 1.83 -1.71
C PHE A 98 -3.32 3.22 -2.12
N ASP A 99 -2.62 4.27 -1.71
CA ASP A 99 -3.05 5.63 -1.99
C ASP A 99 -2.66 6.05 -3.42
N PRO A 100 -3.64 6.34 -4.32
CA PRO A 100 -3.35 6.66 -5.72
C PRO A 100 -2.64 8.01 -5.90
N VAL A 101 -2.77 8.94 -4.95
CA VAL A 101 -2.09 10.24 -5.02
C VAL A 101 -0.62 10.07 -4.68
N LEU A 102 -0.29 9.28 -3.65
CA LEU A 102 1.09 8.90 -3.38
C LEU A 102 1.70 8.19 -4.60
N CYS A 103 0.93 7.33 -5.24
CA CYS A 103 1.36 6.63 -6.45
C CYS A 103 1.70 7.60 -7.59
N GLU A 104 0.82 8.54 -7.89
CA GLU A 104 1.04 9.57 -8.92
C GLU A 104 2.31 10.38 -8.62
N ILE A 105 2.46 10.82 -7.37
CA ILE A 105 3.62 11.61 -6.94
C ILE A 105 4.92 10.83 -7.08
N ALA A 106 4.95 9.56 -6.62
CA ALA A 106 6.14 8.73 -6.70
C ALA A 106 6.61 8.55 -8.15
N TYR A 107 5.68 8.31 -9.08
CA TYR A 107 6.01 8.21 -10.49
C TYR A 107 6.52 9.53 -11.07
N ARG A 108 5.82 10.64 -10.79
CA ARG A 108 6.24 11.96 -11.30
C ARG A 108 7.60 12.41 -10.78
N TRP A 109 7.98 12.03 -9.56
CA TRP A 109 9.26 12.43 -8.96
C TRP A 109 10.42 11.49 -9.30
N PHE A 110 10.16 10.18 -9.46
CA PHE A 110 11.22 9.17 -9.48
C PHE A 110 11.22 8.27 -10.72
N CYS A 111 10.33 8.50 -11.70
CA CYS A 111 10.39 7.85 -13.00
C CYS A 111 10.97 8.79 -14.08
N PRO A 112 11.91 8.31 -14.92
CA PRO A 112 12.20 8.99 -16.19
C PRO A 112 10.99 8.93 -17.13
N ALA A 113 10.99 9.73 -18.20
CA ALA A 113 9.94 9.67 -19.20
C ALA A 113 9.85 8.26 -19.83
N ASN A 114 8.62 7.78 -20.05
CA ASN A 114 8.35 6.43 -20.59
C ASN A 114 8.97 5.28 -19.77
N ALA A 115 9.16 5.48 -18.45
CA ALA A 115 9.67 4.44 -17.56
C ALA A 115 8.82 3.17 -17.58
N ILE A 116 9.50 2.04 -17.36
CA ILE A 116 8.88 0.74 -17.07
C ILE A 116 8.99 0.48 -15.57
N VAL A 117 7.85 0.33 -14.90
CA VAL A 117 7.73 0.10 -13.46
C VAL A 117 7.62 -1.39 -13.15
N LEU A 118 8.44 -1.89 -12.24
CA LEU A 118 8.32 -3.22 -11.64
C LEU A 118 7.68 -3.12 -10.25
N ASP A 119 6.68 -3.97 -10.02
CA ASP A 119 6.07 -4.14 -8.70
C ASP A 119 6.12 -5.61 -8.27
N PRO A 120 7.05 -5.99 -7.37
CA PRO A 120 7.19 -7.37 -6.92
C PRO A 120 6.09 -7.81 -5.93
N PHE A 121 5.21 -6.92 -5.49
CA PHE A 121 4.10 -7.21 -4.57
C PHE A 121 2.85 -6.45 -5.02
N ALA A 122 2.34 -6.80 -6.21
CA ALA A 122 1.42 -5.96 -6.95
C ALA A 122 0.05 -5.78 -6.31
N GLY A 123 -0.47 -6.76 -5.56
CA GLY A 123 -1.73 -6.60 -4.84
C GLY A 123 -2.86 -6.14 -5.78
N GLY A 124 -3.53 -5.05 -5.41
CA GLY A 124 -4.63 -4.46 -6.18
C GLY A 124 -4.18 -3.58 -7.35
N SER A 125 -5.13 -3.24 -8.22
CA SER A 125 -4.92 -2.58 -9.51
C SER A 125 -4.38 -1.14 -9.46
N VAL A 126 -4.44 -0.45 -8.32
CA VAL A 126 -4.14 1.00 -8.17
C VAL A 126 -2.82 1.41 -8.83
N ARG A 127 -1.71 0.74 -8.49
CA ARG A 127 -0.37 1.13 -8.97
C ARG A 127 -0.24 0.98 -10.47
N GLY A 128 -0.82 -0.08 -11.04
CA GLY A 128 -0.84 -0.33 -12.48
C GLY A 128 -1.71 0.68 -13.23
N ILE A 129 -2.93 0.93 -12.75
CA ILE A 129 -3.85 1.92 -13.35
C ILE A 129 -3.21 3.31 -13.35
N VAL A 130 -2.68 3.77 -12.21
CA VAL A 130 -2.05 5.08 -12.12
C VAL A 130 -0.81 5.17 -13.02
N ALA A 131 0.01 4.12 -13.10
CA ALA A 131 1.17 4.09 -13.99
C ALA A 131 0.76 4.27 -15.46
N SER A 132 -0.18 3.46 -15.91
CA SER A 132 -0.66 3.49 -17.30
C SER A 132 -1.39 4.79 -17.66
N SER A 133 -2.23 5.33 -16.77
CA SER A 133 -2.88 6.63 -16.97
C SER A 133 -1.89 7.80 -17.07
N LEU A 134 -0.68 7.65 -16.53
CA LEU A 134 0.40 8.64 -16.63
C LEU A 134 1.39 8.36 -17.78
N GLY A 135 1.15 7.31 -18.58
CA GLY A 135 1.96 6.94 -19.74
C GLY A 135 3.12 5.99 -19.45
N TYR A 136 3.26 5.48 -18.22
CA TYR A 136 4.30 4.51 -17.85
C TYR A 136 3.89 3.08 -18.18
N ASP A 137 4.87 2.24 -18.51
CA ASP A 137 4.68 0.79 -18.55
C ASP A 137 4.70 0.25 -17.11
N TYR A 138 3.91 -0.79 -16.86
CA TYR A 138 3.81 -1.39 -15.54
C TYR A 138 3.78 -2.91 -15.65
N VAL A 139 4.60 -3.57 -14.85
CA VAL A 139 4.62 -5.02 -14.69
C VAL A 139 4.59 -5.35 -13.19
N GLY A 140 3.48 -5.96 -12.75
CA GLY A 140 3.30 -6.38 -11.37
C GLY A 140 3.29 -7.90 -11.20
N ILE A 141 3.85 -8.42 -10.11
CA ILE A 141 3.75 -9.84 -9.73
C ILE A 141 2.79 -9.97 -8.55
N GLU A 142 1.82 -10.87 -8.68
CA GLU A 142 0.82 -11.16 -7.65
C GLU A 142 0.60 -12.67 -7.56
N LEU A 143 0.60 -13.20 -6.34
CA LEU A 143 0.49 -14.64 -6.09
C LEU A 143 -0.91 -15.16 -6.43
N ARG A 144 -1.94 -14.40 -6.07
CA ARG A 144 -3.35 -14.83 -6.16
C ARG A 144 -3.92 -14.57 -7.55
N LYS A 145 -4.29 -15.66 -8.24
CA LYS A 145 -4.80 -15.61 -9.62
C LYS A 145 -6.07 -14.77 -9.75
N GLU A 146 -7.00 -14.90 -8.81
CA GLU A 146 -8.25 -14.16 -8.77
C GLU A 146 -8.04 -12.65 -8.63
N GLN A 147 -6.98 -12.23 -7.93
CA GLN A 147 -6.60 -10.81 -7.85
C GLN A 147 -6.04 -10.31 -9.17
N VAL A 148 -5.20 -11.11 -9.84
CA VAL A 148 -4.66 -10.77 -11.17
C VAL A 148 -5.77 -10.63 -12.21
N GLU A 149 -6.72 -11.56 -12.23
CA GLU A 149 -7.88 -11.52 -13.12
C GLU A 149 -8.72 -10.27 -12.87
N GLU A 150 -8.98 -9.92 -11.61
CA GLU A 150 -9.70 -8.70 -11.26
C GLU A 150 -8.93 -7.42 -11.63
N ASN A 151 -7.61 -7.40 -11.42
CA ASN A 151 -6.78 -6.25 -11.81
C ASN A 151 -6.84 -6.01 -13.33
N ARG A 152 -6.76 -7.07 -14.13
CA ARG A 152 -6.88 -7.01 -15.60
C ARG A 152 -8.26 -6.55 -16.02
N ARG A 153 -9.33 -7.04 -15.37
CA ARG A 153 -10.70 -6.60 -15.65
C ARG A 153 -10.87 -5.09 -15.42
N GLN A 154 -10.37 -4.58 -14.29
CA GLN A 154 -10.42 -3.13 -14.02
C GLN A 154 -9.56 -2.33 -15.00
N ALA A 155 -8.37 -2.82 -15.35
CA ALA A 155 -7.55 -2.17 -16.35
C ALA A 155 -8.25 -2.09 -17.72
N GLU A 156 -8.94 -3.15 -18.14
CA GLU A 156 -9.73 -3.18 -19.38
C GLU A 156 -10.92 -2.20 -19.34
N GLU A 157 -11.54 -2.03 -18.18
CA GLU A 157 -12.68 -1.11 -18.01
C GLU A 157 -12.27 0.36 -17.92
N ILE A 158 -11.04 0.65 -17.48
CA ILE A 158 -10.59 2.01 -17.11
C ILE A 158 -9.58 2.58 -18.11
N LEU A 159 -8.76 1.74 -18.75
CA LEU A 159 -7.64 2.15 -19.59
C LEU A 159 -7.91 1.82 -21.07
N ASP A 160 -7.81 2.83 -21.94
CA ASP A 160 -8.05 2.68 -23.37
C ASP A 160 -6.81 2.20 -24.16
N GLU A 161 -5.66 2.84 -23.93
CA GLU A 161 -4.46 2.66 -24.77
C GLU A 161 -3.43 1.73 -24.12
N LYS A 162 -2.76 2.23 -23.09
CA LYS A 162 -1.69 1.54 -22.39
C LYS A 162 -2.28 0.76 -21.23
N LYS A 163 -2.04 -0.54 -21.17
CA LYS A 163 -2.59 -1.42 -20.13
C LYS A 163 -1.48 -1.97 -19.28
N ALA A 164 -1.66 -1.86 -17.97
CA ALA A 164 -0.77 -2.47 -17.00
C ALA A 164 -0.79 -3.99 -17.11
N GLU A 165 0.36 -4.62 -16.92
CA GLU A 165 0.51 -6.06 -16.95
C GLU A 165 0.67 -6.61 -15.53
N TRP A 166 0.05 -7.77 -15.28
CA TRP A 166 0.21 -8.52 -14.05
C TRP A 166 0.55 -9.97 -14.37
N ALA A 167 1.63 -10.48 -13.79
CA ALA A 167 2.01 -11.89 -13.83
C ALA A 167 1.49 -12.59 -12.57
N THR A 168 0.83 -13.75 -12.74
CA THR A 168 0.41 -14.59 -11.62
C THR A 168 1.56 -15.50 -11.20
N GLY A 169 2.03 -15.37 -9.96
CA GLY A 169 3.08 -16.24 -9.44
C GLY A 169 3.76 -15.72 -8.17
N ASP A 170 4.69 -16.54 -7.67
CA ASP A 170 5.55 -16.19 -6.54
C ASP A 170 6.71 -15.32 -7.01
N SER A 171 6.93 -14.17 -6.37
CA SER A 171 8.00 -13.24 -6.70
C SER A 171 9.41 -13.81 -6.49
N LEU A 172 9.57 -14.95 -5.80
CA LEU A 172 10.83 -15.71 -5.84
C LEU A 172 11.16 -16.26 -7.22
N GLU A 173 10.14 -16.57 -8.02
CA GLU A 173 10.23 -17.09 -9.38
C GLU A 173 10.23 -15.97 -10.45
N MET A 174 10.47 -14.72 -10.02
CA MET A 174 10.39 -13.51 -10.85
C MET A 174 11.12 -13.63 -12.21
N ASP A 175 12.25 -14.33 -12.27
CA ASP A 175 13.02 -14.51 -13.51
C ASP A 175 12.27 -15.28 -14.60
N SER A 176 11.29 -16.12 -14.20
CA SER A 176 10.41 -16.85 -15.12
C SER A 176 9.11 -16.09 -15.43
N LEU A 177 8.74 -15.13 -14.58
CA LEU A 177 7.46 -14.42 -14.66
C LEU A 177 7.58 -13.10 -15.44
N VAL A 178 8.72 -12.43 -15.34
CA VAL A 178 8.96 -11.14 -15.99
C VAL A 178 10.33 -11.09 -16.64
N SER A 179 10.42 -10.41 -17.78
CA SER A 179 11.63 -10.28 -18.58
C SER A 179 11.96 -8.82 -18.84
N GLY A 180 13.23 -8.54 -19.16
CA GLY A 180 13.72 -7.20 -19.41
C GLY A 180 14.23 -6.48 -18.15
N GLU A 181 14.59 -5.22 -18.36
CA GLU A 181 15.07 -4.32 -17.31
C GLU A 181 14.07 -3.18 -17.09
N PHE A 182 14.00 -2.71 -15.85
CA PHE A 182 13.03 -1.72 -15.40
C PHE A 182 13.69 -0.39 -15.04
N ASP A 183 12.92 0.68 -15.07
CA ASP A 183 13.36 2.04 -14.75
C ASP A 183 12.95 2.47 -13.34
N PHE A 184 12.00 1.78 -12.72
CA PHE A 184 11.59 2.08 -11.36
C PHE A 184 11.04 0.81 -10.70
N ILE A 185 11.41 0.59 -9.44
CA ILE A 185 10.72 -0.40 -8.60
C ILE A 185 9.80 0.36 -7.65
N PHE A 186 8.52 -0.01 -7.59
CA PHE A 186 7.58 0.63 -6.66
C PHE A 186 6.68 -0.38 -5.98
N SER A 187 6.69 -0.42 -4.65
CA SER A 187 5.85 -1.38 -3.95
C SER A 187 5.41 -0.97 -2.53
N CYS A 188 4.32 -1.58 -2.08
CA CYS A 188 3.94 -1.70 -0.68
C CYS A 188 3.98 -3.20 -0.32
N PRO A 189 5.06 -3.69 0.30
CA PRO A 189 5.25 -5.11 0.55
C PRO A 189 4.30 -5.64 1.64
N PRO A 190 4.14 -6.97 1.73
CA PRO A 190 3.36 -7.59 2.81
C PRO A 190 3.97 -7.28 4.20
N TYR A 191 3.09 -7.05 5.17
CA TYR A 191 3.44 -6.65 6.54
C TYR A 191 3.68 -7.85 7.47
N ALA A 192 4.48 -8.82 7.02
CA ALA A 192 4.66 -10.12 7.68
C ALA A 192 3.30 -10.77 8.03
N ASP A 193 3.09 -11.17 9.29
CA ASP A 193 1.88 -11.83 9.77
C ASP A 193 0.73 -10.87 10.13
N LEU A 194 0.84 -9.58 9.80
CA LEU A 194 -0.21 -8.59 10.10
C LEU A 194 -1.48 -8.81 9.26
N GLU A 195 -1.29 -9.12 7.98
CA GLU A 195 -2.31 -9.39 6.98
C GLU A 195 -1.97 -10.72 6.33
N VAL A 196 -2.83 -11.73 6.49
CA VAL A 196 -2.69 -13.03 5.85
C VAL A 196 -3.56 -13.05 4.59
N TYR A 197 -2.92 -13.16 3.42
CA TYR A 197 -3.57 -12.91 2.13
C TYR A 197 -4.21 -14.17 1.52
N SER A 198 -3.71 -15.35 1.88
CA SER A 198 -4.19 -16.67 1.46
C SER A 198 -3.69 -17.77 2.40
N ASP A 199 -4.18 -18.99 2.23
CA ASP A 199 -3.64 -20.18 2.92
C ASP A 199 -2.50 -20.85 2.11
N ASP A 200 -2.02 -20.24 1.01
CA ASP A 200 -0.91 -20.78 0.20
C ASP A 200 0.42 -20.72 1.00
N PRO A 201 1.21 -21.81 1.08
CA PRO A 201 2.48 -21.80 1.80
C PRO A 201 3.54 -20.85 1.21
N LYS A 202 3.39 -20.42 -0.04
CA LYS A 202 4.25 -19.41 -0.69
C LYS A 202 3.89 -17.98 -0.30
N ASP A 203 2.71 -17.77 0.30
CA ASP A 203 2.33 -16.49 0.84
C ASP A 203 3.26 -16.10 1.98
N LEU A 204 3.97 -14.99 1.81
CA LEU A 204 4.92 -14.43 2.78
C LEU A 204 4.31 -14.27 4.17
N SER A 205 3.01 -13.98 4.25
CA SER A 205 2.30 -13.78 5.52
C SER A 205 2.10 -15.04 6.35
N ASN A 206 2.23 -16.22 5.74
CA ASN A 206 2.16 -17.52 6.41
C ASN A 206 3.49 -17.96 7.03
N MET A 207 4.58 -17.25 6.72
CA MET A 207 5.93 -17.62 7.16
C MET A 207 6.25 -17.10 8.57
N ASP A 208 7.13 -17.80 9.28
CA ASP A 208 7.74 -17.22 10.48
C ASP A 208 8.59 -16.00 10.09
N TYR A 209 8.79 -15.08 11.02
CA TYR A 209 9.42 -13.79 10.70
C TYR A 209 10.85 -13.93 10.16
N SER A 210 11.60 -14.95 10.59
CA SER A 210 12.99 -15.14 10.14
C SER A 210 13.02 -15.64 8.69
N LYS A 211 12.13 -16.57 8.34
CA LYS A 211 11.96 -17.03 6.95
C LYS A 211 11.39 -15.92 6.07
N PHE A 212 10.37 -15.20 6.54
CA PHE A 212 9.81 -14.03 5.87
C PHE A 212 10.92 -13.04 5.50
N LYS A 213 11.78 -12.65 6.45
CA LYS A 213 12.88 -11.71 6.20
C LYS A 213 13.83 -12.22 5.11
N SER A 214 14.17 -13.50 5.14
CA SER A 214 15.07 -14.11 4.17
C SER A 214 14.48 -14.13 2.76
N VAL A 215 13.20 -14.52 2.62
CA VAL A 215 12.49 -14.53 1.34
C VAL A 215 12.27 -13.10 0.82
N TYR A 216 11.87 -12.18 1.70
CA TYR A 216 11.68 -10.77 1.39
C TYR A 216 12.96 -10.11 0.86
N GLN A 217 14.11 -10.39 1.51
CA GLN A 217 15.42 -9.92 1.06
C GLN A 217 15.78 -10.48 -0.32
N GLU A 218 15.52 -11.77 -0.57
CA GLU A 218 15.80 -12.39 -1.88
C GLU A 218 14.95 -11.78 -3.00
N ILE A 219 13.67 -11.50 -2.74
CA ILE A 219 12.78 -10.84 -3.70
C ILE A 219 13.27 -9.42 -4.01
N ILE A 220 13.68 -8.65 -2.99
CA ILE A 220 14.28 -7.32 -3.20
C ILE A 220 15.55 -7.44 -4.04
N ARG A 221 16.45 -8.37 -3.71
CA ARG A 221 17.69 -8.60 -4.46
C ARG A 221 17.41 -8.87 -5.94
N LYS A 222 16.50 -9.81 -6.25
CA LYS A 222 16.07 -10.11 -7.63
C LYS A 222 15.43 -8.91 -8.32
N SER A 223 14.61 -8.14 -7.61
CA SER A 223 14.01 -6.91 -8.16
C SER A 223 15.10 -5.92 -8.58
N VAL A 224 16.09 -5.69 -7.70
CA VAL A 224 17.20 -4.75 -7.93
C VAL A 224 18.13 -5.23 -9.05
N GLU A 225 18.29 -6.55 -9.24
CA GLU A 225 19.03 -7.10 -10.39
C GLU A 225 18.37 -6.73 -11.73
N LYS A 226 17.04 -6.67 -11.78
CA LYS A 226 16.29 -6.23 -12.97
C LYS A 226 16.16 -4.71 -13.11
N LEU A 227 16.56 -3.92 -12.11
CA LEU A 227 16.56 -2.46 -12.18
C LEU A 227 17.78 -1.98 -12.97
N LYS A 228 17.60 -1.10 -13.95
CA LYS A 228 18.73 -0.46 -14.65
C LYS A 228 19.61 0.32 -13.68
N ASN A 229 20.88 0.52 -14.03
CA ASN A 229 21.73 1.44 -13.29
C ASN A 229 21.18 2.87 -13.35
N ASN A 230 21.52 3.67 -12.34
CA ASN A 230 21.12 5.07 -12.20
C ASN A 230 19.59 5.25 -12.13
N ARG A 231 18.91 4.36 -11.39
CA ARG A 231 17.45 4.35 -11.22
C ARG A 231 17.05 4.30 -9.75
N PHE A 232 15.82 4.72 -9.49
CA PHE A 232 15.23 4.70 -8.16
C PHE A 232 14.45 3.41 -7.89
N ALA A 233 14.29 3.11 -6.61
CA ALA A 233 13.26 2.22 -6.08
C ALA A 233 12.54 2.93 -4.94
N CYS A 234 11.25 2.68 -4.75
CA CYS A 234 10.47 3.28 -3.68
C CYS A 234 9.59 2.22 -2.98
N PHE A 235 9.74 2.09 -1.67
CA PHE A 235 8.96 1.16 -0.85
C PHE A 235 8.19 1.92 0.24
N VAL A 236 6.89 1.69 0.32
CA VAL A 236 6.02 2.28 1.35
C VAL A 236 5.77 1.26 2.46
N VAL A 237 6.33 1.49 3.64
CA VAL A 237 6.31 0.54 4.76
C VAL A 237 6.00 1.21 6.09
N GLY A 238 5.13 0.59 6.90
CA GLY A 238 5.01 0.85 8.33
C GLY A 238 5.61 -0.30 9.17
N ASP A 239 6.20 0.03 10.31
CA ASP A 239 6.65 -1.00 11.26
C ASP A 239 5.47 -1.77 11.89
N VAL A 240 5.72 -3.04 12.18
CA VAL A 240 4.75 -3.99 12.71
C VAL A 240 5.21 -4.51 14.07
N ARG A 241 4.26 -4.76 14.97
CA ARG A 241 4.56 -5.34 16.28
C ARG A 241 4.43 -6.85 16.23
N ASP A 242 5.31 -7.55 16.93
CA ASP A 242 5.19 -8.98 17.13
C ASP A 242 4.08 -9.34 18.14
N LYS A 243 3.91 -10.65 18.40
CA LYS A 243 2.91 -11.18 19.35
C LYS A 243 3.18 -10.76 20.80
N THR A 244 4.40 -10.33 21.15
CA THR A 244 4.72 -9.77 22.48
C THR A 244 4.38 -8.27 22.55
N GLY A 245 4.14 -7.63 21.41
CA GLY A 245 3.79 -6.23 21.28
C GLY A 245 4.97 -5.30 21.07
N VAL A 246 6.15 -5.82 20.75
CA VAL A 246 7.37 -5.07 20.44
C VAL A 246 7.51 -4.89 18.93
N TYR A 247 8.03 -3.77 18.46
CA TYR A 247 8.26 -3.55 17.03
C TYR A 247 9.31 -4.52 16.47
N ARG A 248 9.07 -5.03 15.26
CA ARG A 248 9.98 -5.96 14.58
C ARG A 248 11.16 -5.26 13.90
N ASN A 249 11.19 -3.92 13.87
CA ASN A 249 12.13 -3.12 13.10
C ASN A 249 11.98 -3.38 11.59
N PHE A 250 10.74 -3.54 11.11
CA PHE A 250 10.50 -3.91 9.72
C PHE A 250 11.02 -2.84 8.74
N VAL A 251 10.88 -1.56 9.08
CA VAL A 251 11.44 -0.44 8.30
C VAL A 251 12.96 -0.58 8.15
N GLY A 252 13.67 -0.83 9.25
CA GLY A 252 15.12 -1.05 9.22
C GLY A 252 15.53 -2.29 8.43
N HIS A 253 14.75 -3.37 8.50
CA HIS A 253 14.98 -4.57 7.69
C HIS A 253 14.76 -4.34 6.20
N THR A 254 13.77 -3.54 5.80
CA THR A 254 13.58 -3.12 4.41
C THR A 254 14.78 -2.30 3.92
N ILE A 255 15.24 -1.32 4.71
CA ILE A 255 16.42 -0.52 4.36
C ILE A 255 17.64 -1.42 4.16
N GLN A 256 17.89 -2.34 5.11
CA GLN A 256 19.03 -3.25 5.01
C GLN A 256 18.95 -4.16 3.78
N ALA A 257 17.76 -4.67 3.44
CA ALA A 257 17.59 -5.51 2.25
C ALA A 257 17.97 -4.80 0.95
N PHE A 258 17.64 -3.52 0.81
CA PHE A 258 18.06 -2.71 -0.34
C PHE A 258 19.55 -2.39 -0.34
N ILE A 259 20.13 -2.11 0.83
CA ILE A 259 21.59 -1.89 0.98
C ILE A 259 22.36 -3.15 0.58
N ASP A 260 21.93 -4.31 1.09
CA ASP A 260 22.53 -5.61 0.77
C ASP A 260 22.39 -5.95 -0.74
N ALA A 261 21.35 -5.44 -1.40
CA ALA A 261 21.15 -5.56 -2.85
C ALA A 261 21.96 -4.53 -3.67
N GLY A 262 22.78 -3.69 -3.03
CA GLY A 262 23.67 -2.73 -3.69
C GLY A 262 23.04 -1.36 -3.98
N MET A 263 21.91 -1.02 -3.35
CA MET A 263 21.33 0.33 -3.43
C MET A 263 21.71 1.18 -2.21
N SER A 264 21.59 2.49 -2.34
CA SER A 264 21.71 3.43 -1.20
C SER A 264 20.34 3.97 -0.82
N LEU A 265 20.04 4.09 0.47
CA LEU A 265 18.90 4.90 0.92
C LEU A 265 19.17 6.36 0.52
N TYR A 266 18.35 6.88 -0.38
CA TYR A 266 18.55 8.18 -0.99
C TYR A 266 17.65 9.25 -0.36
N ASN A 267 16.36 8.95 -0.19
CA ASN A 267 15.43 9.81 0.54
C ASN A 267 14.55 8.99 1.50
N GLU A 268 14.05 9.65 2.54
CA GLU A 268 12.93 9.17 3.35
C GLU A 268 11.87 10.27 3.45
N ALA A 269 10.60 9.86 3.36
CA ALA A 269 9.48 10.71 3.70
C ALA A 269 8.49 9.99 4.64
N VAL A 270 7.69 10.77 5.36
CA VAL A 270 6.63 10.30 6.24
C VAL A 270 5.28 10.61 5.58
N LEU A 271 4.54 9.57 5.26
CA LEU A 271 3.15 9.68 4.82
C LEU A 271 2.23 9.68 6.05
N ILE A 272 1.64 10.82 6.37
CA ILE A 272 0.60 10.91 7.41
C ILE A 272 -0.70 10.37 6.83
N THR A 273 -1.25 9.34 7.45
CA THR A 273 -2.47 8.68 6.99
C THR A 273 -3.70 9.14 7.77
N PRO A 274 -4.92 8.98 7.22
CA PRO A 274 -6.15 9.22 7.98
C PRO A 274 -6.16 8.44 9.29
N LEU A 275 -6.47 9.13 10.39
CA LEU A 275 -6.38 8.57 11.74
C LEU A 275 -7.44 7.48 12.02
N GLY A 276 -8.51 7.42 11.24
CA GLY A 276 -9.60 6.46 11.40
C GLY A 276 -10.06 6.34 12.86
N SER A 277 -10.06 5.12 13.38
CA SER A 277 -10.42 4.79 14.78
C SER A 277 -9.27 4.95 15.78
N VAL A 278 -8.04 5.24 15.35
CA VAL A 278 -6.84 5.28 16.22
C VAL A 278 -7.05 6.17 17.45
N PRO A 279 -7.57 7.42 17.33
CA PRO A 279 -7.78 8.30 18.49
C PRO A 279 -8.73 7.71 19.54
N MET A 280 -9.69 6.88 19.13
CA MET A 280 -10.66 6.26 20.05
C MET A 280 -10.03 5.12 20.89
N ARG A 281 -8.94 4.52 20.41
CA ARG A 281 -8.34 3.32 21.02
C ARG A 281 -7.01 3.60 21.71
N VAL A 282 -6.26 4.59 21.20
CA VAL A 282 -4.89 4.86 21.62
C VAL A 282 -4.81 5.20 23.11
N GLY A 283 -5.79 5.92 23.67
CA GLY A 283 -5.79 6.27 25.10
C GLY A 283 -5.75 5.04 26.02
N ARG A 284 -6.64 4.06 25.78
CA ARG A 284 -6.66 2.80 26.56
C ARG A 284 -5.39 1.98 26.34
N GLN A 285 -4.91 1.86 25.11
CA GLN A 285 -3.67 1.13 24.80
C GLN A 285 -2.43 1.78 25.44
N PHE A 286 -2.40 3.11 25.47
CA PHE A 286 -1.32 3.88 26.09
C PHE A 286 -1.35 3.76 27.61
N GLN A 287 -2.53 3.78 28.24
CA GLN A 287 -2.67 3.53 29.68
C GLN A 287 -2.22 2.10 30.05
N ALA A 288 -2.60 1.09 29.26
CA ALA A 288 -2.30 -0.30 29.55
C ALA A 288 -0.83 -0.68 29.36
N GLY A 289 -0.15 -0.11 28.36
CA GLY A 289 1.20 -0.54 28.02
C GLY A 289 2.06 0.49 27.29
N ARG A 290 1.71 1.78 27.40
CA ARG A 290 2.43 2.92 26.79
C ARG A 290 2.63 2.79 25.28
N LYS A 291 1.74 2.05 24.60
CA LYS A 291 1.80 1.88 23.14
C LYS A 291 1.26 3.12 22.44
N LEU A 292 2.04 3.65 21.51
CA LEU A 292 1.62 4.70 20.60
C LEU A 292 0.74 4.12 19.48
N GLY A 293 -0.27 4.88 19.06
CA GLY A 293 -1.04 4.61 17.86
C GLY A 293 -0.26 5.08 16.64
N LYS A 294 0.13 4.16 15.75
CA LYS A 294 0.82 4.51 14.50
C LYS A 294 -0.19 5.15 13.54
N ALA A 295 0.18 6.31 13.02
CA ALA A 295 -0.66 7.16 12.15
C ALA A 295 0.09 7.61 10.89
N HIS A 296 1.15 6.88 10.54
CA HIS A 296 1.98 7.19 9.39
C HIS A 296 2.63 5.92 8.82
N GLN A 297 3.04 6.00 7.57
CA GLN A 297 3.94 5.06 6.91
C GLN A 297 5.22 5.78 6.49
N ASN A 298 6.28 5.03 6.30
CA ASN A 298 7.55 5.52 5.80
C ASN A 298 7.58 5.26 4.29
N VAL A 299 7.95 6.28 3.53
CA VAL A 299 8.19 6.21 2.08
C VAL A 299 9.71 6.21 1.92
N LEU A 300 10.27 5.04 1.66
CA LEU A 300 11.71 4.83 1.55
C LEU A 300 12.10 4.86 0.08
N VAL A 301 12.99 5.77 -0.30
CA VAL A 301 13.46 5.90 -1.69
C VAL A 301 14.94 5.54 -1.75
N PHE A 302 15.27 4.61 -2.63
CA PHE A 302 16.61 4.07 -2.81
C PHE A 302 17.12 4.42 -4.20
N TYR A 303 18.44 4.53 -4.35
CA TYR A 303 19.09 4.76 -5.64
C TYR A 303 20.14 3.70 -5.93
N LYS A 304 20.14 3.17 -7.16
CA LYS A 304 21.15 2.25 -7.70
C LYS A 304 22.09 3.04 -8.60
N GLY A 305 23.39 3.06 -8.32
CA GLY A 305 24.40 3.74 -9.15
C GLY A 305 24.98 5.01 -8.52
N ASP A 306 25.47 5.93 -9.35
CA ASP A 306 26.11 7.18 -8.91
C ASP A 306 25.09 8.34 -8.90
N PRO A 307 24.76 8.94 -7.75
CA PRO A 307 23.82 10.08 -7.70
C PRO A 307 24.19 11.25 -8.61
N LYS A 308 25.45 11.41 -9.02
CA LYS A 308 25.86 12.42 -10.00
C LYS A 308 25.25 12.19 -11.39
N ALA A 309 24.79 10.97 -11.68
CA ALA A 309 24.16 10.62 -12.94
C ALA A 309 22.67 11.03 -13.03
N ILE A 310 22.04 11.38 -11.90
CA ILE A 310 20.60 11.68 -11.85
C ILE A 310 20.19 12.75 -12.88
N LYS A 311 20.96 13.83 -13.01
CA LYS A 311 20.63 14.91 -13.95
C LYS A 311 20.63 14.46 -15.42
N GLN A 312 21.38 13.41 -15.78
CA GLN A 312 21.40 12.89 -17.15
C GLN A 312 20.23 11.95 -17.43
N GLU A 313 19.75 11.24 -16.41
CA GLU A 313 18.69 10.24 -16.54
C GLU A 313 17.29 10.82 -16.33
N PHE A 314 17.16 11.87 -15.51
CA PHE A 314 15.89 12.45 -15.10
C PHE A 314 15.71 13.87 -15.67
N GLY A 315 14.56 14.09 -16.30
CA GLY A 315 14.16 15.40 -16.80
C GLY A 315 13.75 16.37 -15.69
N SER A 316 13.35 17.58 -16.07
CA SER A 316 12.75 18.52 -15.12
C SER A 316 11.45 17.96 -14.58
N VAL A 317 11.31 17.97 -13.26
CA VAL A 317 10.03 17.73 -12.59
C VAL A 317 9.30 19.06 -12.55
N GLU A 318 8.10 19.12 -13.12
CA GLU A 318 7.21 20.25 -12.88
C GLU A 318 6.95 20.32 -11.36
N ILE A 319 7.16 21.49 -10.75
CA ILE A 319 6.89 21.75 -9.34
C ILE A 319 5.85 22.87 -9.32
N ARG A 320 4.76 22.68 -8.58
CA ARG A 320 3.84 23.78 -8.30
C ARG A 320 4.56 24.69 -7.33
N GLU A 321 4.94 25.88 -7.78
CA GLU A 321 5.36 26.95 -6.87
C GLU A 321 4.11 27.36 -6.06
N ASP A 322 4.26 27.47 -4.74
CA ASP A 322 3.20 27.95 -3.87
C ASP A 322 2.98 29.45 -4.13
N ASP A 323 2.30 29.77 -5.24
CA ASP A 323 1.68 31.06 -5.42
C ASP A 323 0.32 31.03 -4.71
N ASP A 324 0.33 31.58 -3.49
CA ASP A 324 -0.77 31.99 -2.58
C ASP A 324 -1.75 30.94 -2.01
#